data_AF-A0A9N8Z9A3-F1
#
_entry.id   AF-A0A9N8Z9A3-F1
#
_cell.length_a   1.000
_cell.length_b   1.000
_cell.length_c   1.000
_cell.angle_alpha   90.00
_cell.angle_beta   90.00
_cell.angle_gamma   90.00
#
_symmetry.space_group_name_H-M   'P 1'
#
loop_
_entity.id
_entity.type
_entity.pdbx_description
1 polymer ?
#
loop_
_entity_poly.entity_id
_entity_poly.type
_entity_poly.pdbx_seq_one_letter_code
_entity_poly.pdbx_strand_id
1 'polypeptide(L)'
;MNKSQFREDNNDAFPSDFLISESSYISEPSFMEDVCFMEETPMLDNFEVNENNGLSDIEKWETVHIDTWLKKLYKDKPVPLFERNPATANALHKISLLNQQQDAISEIILQQQKIHALEYRTEALRIKDILDTIGISKENLSKNGALALKSLSSLATIFGLKDVERSSYLSAIAQLTIDSYETERQRYEVSRIIESLKINTQEAKLKEEKLIILLTNLRKKWDLHEKQKIKEWEANNDLVSKKAIEYNQKLIRLEKQYSSMNIEKEGLNFRKLKQREEKDIMMAQLKLDEAKQTLKC
;
A
#
# COMPACT_ATOMS: atom_id res chain seq x y z
N MET A 1 11.43 40.17 51.34
CA MET A 1 11.52 38.96 50.49
C MET A 1 12.93 38.39 50.63
N ASN A 2 13.03 37.12 51.01
CA ASN A 2 14.27 36.44 51.37
C ASN A 2 14.80 35.59 50.22
N LYS A 3 16.14 35.58 50.09
CA LYS A 3 17.07 34.50 49.68
C LYS A 3 16.97 33.85 48.30
N SER A 4 18.05 34.09 47.53
CA SER A 4 19.07 33.14 47.03
C SER A 4 18.70 31.96 46.11
N GLN A 5 19.57 31.78 45.08
CA GLN A 5 20.04 30.57 44.35
C GLN A 5 19.79 30.64 42.83
N PHE A 6 20.63 30.17 41.89
CA PHE A 6 22.03 29.68 41.78
C PHE A 6 22.24 29.39 40.27
N ARG A 7 23.49 29.09 39.84
CA ARG A 7 23.97 28.46 38.57
C ARG A 7 24.41 29.40 37.43
N GLU A 8 25.74 29.50 37.17
CA GLU A 8 26.63 28.59 36.40
C GLU A 8 26.36 28.69 34.88
N ASP A 9 27.30 28.71 33.95
CA ASP A 9 28.73 29.04 33.85
C ASP A 9 29.07 28.84 32.34
N ASN A 10 30.17 29.41 31.87
CA ASN A 10 30.90 29.08 30.64
C ASN A 10 30.45 29.73 29.32
N ASN A 11 30.91 30.97 29.13
CA ASN A 11 31.27 31.51 27.82
C ASN A 11 32.77 31.30 27.61
N ASP A 12 33.16 30.28 26.84
CA ASP A 12 34.50 30.21 26.25
C ASP A 12 34.35 30.12 24.73
N ALA A 13 34.78 31.20 24.08
CA ALA A 13 34.79 31.39 22.65
C ALA A 13 35.90 30.53 22.01
N PHE A 14 35.54 29.79 20.95
CA PHE A 14 36.50 29.26 19.99
C PHE A 14 36.39 30.05 18.67
N PRO A 15 37.49 30.53 18.07
CA PRO A 15 37.45 31.35 16.86
C PRO A 15 37.21 30.51 15.60
N SER A 16 36.30 30.98 14.77
CA SER A 16 35.91 30.43 13.47
C SER A 16 36.89 30.77 12.35
N ASP A 17 38.13 30.27 12.41
CA ASP A 17 39.11 30.44 11.33
C ASP A 17 39.81 29.12 11.01
N PHE A 18 39.19 28.26 10.20
CA PHE A 18 39.90 27.21 9.46
C PHE A 18 39.05 26.64 8.31
N LEU A 19 38.66 27.48 7.36
CA LEU A 19 38.21 27.02 6.05
C LEU A 19 38.73 28.00 4.99
N ILE A 20 39.88 27.67 4.40
CA ILE A 20 40.23 27.79 2.97
C ILE A 20 41.59 27.10 2.85
N SER A 21 41.62 25.90 2.28
CA SER A 21 42.82 25.36 1.66
C SER A 21 42.39 24.76 0.33
N GLU A 22 42.81 25.45 -0.72
CA GLU A 22 42.62 25.06 -2.11
C GLU A 22 43.28 23.69 -2.35
N SER A 23 42.45 22.71 -2.71
CA SER A 23 42.91 21.42 -3.20
C SER A 23 43.43 21.59 -4.62
N SER A 24 44.74 21.77 -4.77
CA SER A 24 45.44 21.65 -6.05
C SER A 24 45.41 20.18 -6.51
N TYR A 25 44.67 19.96 -7.60
CA TYR A 25 44.64 18.72 -8.36
C TYR A 25 46.06 18.41 -8.88
N ILE A 26 46.70 17.39 -8.32
CA ILE A 26 47.88 16.76 -8.95
C ILE A 26 47.33 15.67 -9.85
N SER A 27 47.41 15.90 -11.16
CA SER A 27 47.13 14.91 -12.19
C SER A 27 48.11 13.74 -12.06
N GLU A 28 47.60 12.57 -11.68
CA GLU A 28 48.33 11.31 -11.84
C GLU A 28 48.33 10.89 -13.32
N PRO A 29 49.47 10.40 -13.85
CA PRO A 29 49.57 9.96 -15.23
C PRO A 29 48.80 8.65 -15.45
N SER A 30 47.96 8.67 -16.49
CA SER A 30 47.37 7.53 -17.18
C SER A 30 48.35 6.36 -17.31
N PHE A 31 48.14 5.32 -16.51
CA PHE A 31 48.73 3.99 -16.71
C PHE A 31 47.59 2.99 -16.90
N MET A 32 46.80 3.20 -17.97
CA MET A 32 45.77 2.29 -18.47
C MET A 32 45.62 2.48 -20.00
N GLU A 33 46.74 2.74 -20.69
CA GLU A 33 46.84 2.63 -22.14
C GLU A 33 47.72 1.41 -22.44
N ASP A 34 47.09 0.24 -22.43
CA ASP A 34 47.41 -0.93 -23.26
C ASP A 34 46.63 -2.14 -22.75
N VAL A 35 45.30 -2.10 -22.90
CA VAL A 35 44.53 -3.32 -23.11
C VAL A 35 43.98 -3.23 -24.51
N CYS A 36 44.72 -3.89 -25.41
CA CYS A 36 44.42 -3.99 -26.82
C CYS A 36 42.99 -4.51 -27.02
N PHE A 37 42.26 -3.81 -27.88
CA PHE A 37 41.03 -4.18 -28.58
C PHE A 37 40.79 -5.71 -28.60
N MET A 38 39.73 -6.17 -27.93
CA MET A 38 38.97 -7.28 -28.49
C MET A 38 37.95 -6.64 -29.42
N GLU A 39 38.18 -6.85 -30.71
CA GLU A 39 37.26 -6.52 -31.80
C GLU A 39 35.81 -6.77 -31.40
N GLU A 40 34.96 -5.82 -31.78
CA GLU A 40 33.52 -5.98 -31.85
C GLU A 40 33.21 -7.33 -32.52
N THR A 41 32.91 -8.36 -31.72
CA THR A 41 32.14 -9.49 -32.23
C THR A 41 30.78 -8.92 -32.60
N PRO A 42 30.37 -9.00 -33.87
CA PRO A 42 29.15 -8.35 -34.32
C PRO A 42 27.98 -8.94 -33.55
N MET A 43 27.23 -8.07 -32.89
CA MET A 43 25.86 -8.34 -32.52
C MET A 43 25.17 -8.94 -33.75
N LEU A 44 24.82 -10.21 -33.64
CA LEU A 44 24.05 -10.94 -34.64
C LEU A 44 22.59 -10.46 -34.56
N ASP A 45 22.38 -9.19 -34.92
CA ASP A 45 21.10 -8.67 -35.36
C ASP A 45 20.94 -9.05 -36.83
N ASN A 46 19.73 -9.51 -37.16
CA ASN A 46 19.22 -9.94 -38.48
C ASN A 46 19.36 -11.43 -38.78
N PHE A 47 18.50 -12.24 -38.16
CA PHE A 47 17.83 -13.32 -38.90
C PHE A 47 16.42 -12.85 -39.25
N GLU A 48 16.29 -12.19 -40.41
CA GLU A 48 15.01 -12.12 -41.10
C GLU A 48 14.54 -13.56 -41.36
N VAL A 49 13.33 -13.85 -40.87
CA VAL A 49 12.63 -15.11 -41.10
C VAL A 49 12.31 -15.20 -42.60
N ASN A 50 13.17 -15.88 -43.35
CA ASN A 50 12.80 -16.38 -44.67
C ASN A 50 11.98 -17.66 -44.47
N GLU A 51 10.67 -17.48 -44.33
CA GLU A 51 9.71 -18.56 -44.54
C GLU A 51 9.88 -19.03 -45.98
N ASN A 52 10.52 -20.19 -46.19
CA ASN A 52 10.03 -21.29 -47.03
C ASN A 52 11.15 -22.33 -47.28
N ASN A 53 10.88 -23.56 -46.85
CA ASN A 53 11.53 -24.84 -47.22
C ASN A 53 12.80 -25.30 -46.47
N GLY A 54 12.77 -25.35 -45.13
CA GLY A 54 13.81 -26.03 -44.33
C GLY A 54 13.43 -26.52 -42.92
N LEU A 55 12.13 -26.56 -42.56
CA LEU A 55 11.68 -26.74 -41.16
C LEU A 55 11.98 -28.11 -40.50
N SER A 56 12.29 -29.17 -41.25
CA SER A 56 12.48 -30.51 -40.67
C SER A 56 13.81 -30.66 -39.91
N ASP A 57 14.88 -30.09 -40.44
CA ASP A 57 16.21 -30.42 -39.96
C ASP A 57 16.64 -29.47 -38.84
N ILE A 58 16.05 -28.26 -38.81
CA ILE A 58 16.31 -27.25 -37.79
C ILE A 58 15.75 -27.64 -36.42
N GLU A 59 14.48 -28.03 -36.39
CA GLU A 59 13.83 -28.51 -35.16
C GLU A 59 14.48 -29.78 -34.61
N LYS A 60 15.06 -30.62 -35.49
CA LYS A 60 15.76 -31.85 -35.09
C LYS A 60 17.12 -31.58 -34.46
N TRP A 61 17.93 -30.66 -34.99
CA TRP A 61 19.24 -30.37 -34.38
C TRP A 61 19.10 -29.60 -33.07
N GLU A 62 18.14 -28.68 -32.97
CA GLU A 62 17.85 -27.94 -31.73
C GLU A 62 17.42 -28.88 -30.60
N THR A 63 16.53 -29.84 -30.89
CA THR A 63 16.05 -30.81 -29.89
C THR A 63 17.14 -31.78 -29.43
N VAL A 64 18.03 -32.22 -30.32
CA VAL A 64 19.19 -33.07 -29.96
C VAL A 64 20.20 -32.31 -29.10
N HIS A 65 20.46 -31.03 -29.42
CA HIS A 65 21.33 -30.18 -28.62
C HIS A 65 20.76 -29.94 -27.21
N ILE A 66 19.47 -29.64 -27.11
CA ILE A 66 18.78 -29.46 -25.83
C ILE A 66 18.80 -30.74 -25.00
N ASP A 67 18.53 -31.90 -25.59
CA ASP A 67 18.52 -33.17 -24.87
C ASP A 67 19.92 -33.55 -24.34
N THR A 68 20.97 -33.27 -25.10
CA THR A 68 22.36 -33.51 -24.66
C THR A 68 22.78 -32.53 -23.56
N TRP A 69 22.42 -31.25 -23.68
CA TRP A 69 22.64 -30.25 -22.64
C TRP A 69 21.89 -30.57 -21.35
N LEU A 70 20.61 -30.97 -21.43
CA LEU A 70 19.83 -31.38 -20.26
C LEU A 70 20.43 -32.62 -19.58
N LYS A 71 20.86 -33.63 -20.34
CA LYS A 71 21.56 -34.79 -19.76
C LYS A 71 22.84 -34.38 -19.04
N LYS A 72 23.64 -33.48 -19.61
CA LYS A 72 24.85 -32.94 -18.97
C LYS A 72 24.51 -32.19 -17.67
N LEU A 73 23.43 -31.41 -17.66
CA LEU A 73 23.00 -30.62 -16.51
C LEU A 73 22.52 -31.50 -15.35
N TYR A 74 21.73 -32.53 -15.64
CA TYR A 74 21.14 -33.40 -14.62
C TYR A 74 22.05 -34.57 -14.20
N LYS A 75 23.12 -34.86 -14.94
CA LYS A 75 24.11 -35.93 -14.67
C LYS A 75 23.42 -37.27 -14.38
N ASP A 76 23.31 -37.64 -13.11
CA ASP A 76 22.76 -38.92 -12.64
C ASP A 76 21.26 -38.86 -12.31
N LYS A 77 20.64 -37.68 -12.38
CA LYS A 77 19.20 -37.49 -12.12
C LYS A 77 18.40 -37.61 -13.42
N PRO A 78 17.19 -38.20 -13.38
CA PRO A 78 16.32 -38.21 -14.55
C PRO A 78 15.91 -36.78 -14.91
N VAL A 79 15.99 -36.45 -16.20
CA VAL A 79 15.52 -35.15 -16.73
C VAL A 79 14.00 -35.07 -16.50
N PRO A 80 13.49 -33.99 -15.88
CA PRO A 80 12.06 -33.80 -15.70
C PRO A 80 11.30 -33.85 -17.02
N LEU A 81 10.10 -34.41 -17.01
CA LEU A 81 9.23 -34.42 -18.19
C LEU A 81 8.77 -32.98 -18.48
N PHE A 82 8.92 -32.54 -19.72
CA PHE A 82 8.46 -31.23 -20.18
C PHE A 82 7.77 -31.34 -21.54
N GLU A 83 6.93 -30.36 -21.85
CA GLU A 83 6.23 -30.29 -23.12
C GLU A 83 7.19 -29.88 -24.24
N ARG A 84 7.36 -30.75 -25.24
CA ARG A 84 8.17 -30.48 -26.44
C ARG A 84 7.39 -29.69 -27.49
N ASN A 85 7.10 -28.43 -27.15
CA ASN A 85 6.53 -27.43 -28.05
C ASN A 85 7.69 -26.58 -28.65
N PRO A 86 7.63 -26.12 -29.91
CA PRO A 86 8.63 -25.22 -30.50
C PRO A 86 8.92 -23.98 -29.63
N ALA A 87 7.92 -23.42 -28.94
CA ALA A 87 8.14 -22.31 -28.01
C ALA A 87 9.05 -22.72 -26.82
N THR A 88 8.83 -23.92 -26.28
CA THR A 88 9.65 -24.49 -25.20
C THR A 88 11.05 -24.84 -25.69
N ALA A 89 11.17 -25.39 -26.91
CA ALA A 89 12.46 -25.73 -27.52
C ALA A 89 13.32 -24.48 -27.72
N ASN A 90 12.77 -23.41 -28.28
CA ASN A 90 13.47 -22.14 -28.46
C ASN A 90 13.88 -21.50 -27.12
N ALA A 91 12.98 -21.51 -26.12
CA ALA A 91 13.30 -21.02 -24.78
C ALA A 91 14.45 -21.81 -24.13
N LEU A 92 14.42 -23.15 -24.20
CA LEU A 92 15.49 -24.01 -23.66
C LEU A 92 16.79 -23.85 -24.44
N HIS A 93 16.74 -23.68 -25.75
CA HIS A 93 17.92 -23.41 -26.58
C HIS A 93 18.59 -22.10 -26.16
N LYS A 94 17.82 -21.02 -26.00
CA LYS A 94 18.33 -19.73 -25.52
C LYS A 94 18.98 -19.85 -24.14
N ILE A 95 18.35 -20.56 -23.21
CA ILE A 95 18.92 -20.82 -21.87
C ILE A 95 20.21 -21.63 -21.97
N SER A 96 20.25 -22.65 -22.84
CA SER A 96 21.45 -23.48 -23.04
C SER A 96 22.63 -22.67 -23.56
N LEU A 97 22.39 -21.74 -24.49
CA LEU A 97 23.42 -20.87 -25.05
C LEU A 97 23.98 -19.92 -23.98
N LEU A 98 23.10 -19.29 -23.20
CA LEU A 98 23.50 -18.41 -22.10
C LEU A 98 24.29 -19.17 -21.03
N ASN A 99 23.86 -20.38 -20.68
CA ASN A 99 24.60 -21.22 -19.74
C ASN A 99 25.98 -21.62 -20.28
N GLN A 100 26.09 -21.97 -21.57
CA GLN A 100 27.38 -22.28 -22.19
C GLN A 100 28.33 -21.08 -22.20
N GLN A 101 27.83 -19.88 -22.50
CA GLN A 101 28.61 -18.65 -22.42
C GLN A 101 29.09 -18.40 -20.98
N GLN A 102 28.20 -18.57 -19.99
CA GLN A 102 28.55 -18.38 -18.59
C GLN A 102 29.56 -19.43 -18.09
N ASP A 103 29.42 -20.69 -18.50
CA ASP A 103 30.36 -21.77 -18.19
C ASP A 103 31.75 -21.44 -18.77
N ALA A 104 31.81 -20.96 -20.02
CA ALA A 104 33.07 -20.57 -20.66
C ALA A 104 33.74 -19.38 -19.96
N ILE A 105 32.98 -18.34 -19.60
CA ILE A 105 33.50 -17.20 -18.82
C ILE A 105 34.01 -17.66 -17.46
N SER A 106 33.27 -18.54 -16.78
CA SER A 106 33.66 -19.09 -15.48
C SER A 106 34.96 -19.90 -15.57
N GLU A 107 35.13 -20.67 -16.64
CA GLU A 107 36.37 -21.41 -16.91
C GLU A 107 37.56 -20.46 -17.16
N ILE A 108 37.38 -19.42 -17.97
CA ILE A 108 38.40 -18.39 -18.22
C ILE A 108 38.80 -17.70 -16.92
N ILE A 109 37.83 -17.28 -16.09
CA ILE A 109 38.10 -16.63 -14.80
C ILE A 109 38.90 -17.57 -13.88
N LEU A 110 38.53 -18.85 -13.82
CA LEU A 110 39.23 -19.85 -13.01
C LEU A 110 40.67 -20.05 -13.50
N GLN A 111 40.87 -20.16 -14.81
CA GLN A 111 42.21 -20.26 -15.41
C GLN A 111 43.05 -19.02 -15.09
N GLN A 112 42.48 -17.82 -15.25
CA GLN A 112 43.16 -16.56 -14.95
C GLN A 112 43.56 -16.46 -13.47
N GLN A 113 42.66 -16.85 -12.56
CA GLN A 113 42.95 -16.88 -11.12
C GLN A 113 44.12 -17.81 -10.78
N LYS A 114 44.20 -18.97 -11.44
CA LYS A 114 45.35 -19.88 -11.27
C LYS A 114 46.65 -19.25 -11.75
N ILE A 115 46.64 -18.57 -12.90
CA ILE A 115 47.81 -17.88 -13.44
C ILE A 115 48.25 -16.78 -12.49
N HIS A 116 47.34 -15.88 -12.09
CA HIS A 116 47.65 -14.82 -11.13
C HIS A 116 48.18 -15.37 -9.81
N ALA A 117 47.58 -16.43 -9.28
CA ALA A 117 48.05 -17.06 -8.04
C ALA A 117 49.45 -17.69 -8.19
N LEU A 118 49.81 -18.17 -9.39
CA LEU A 118 51.16 -18.63 -9.67
C LEU A 118 52.13 -17.45 -9.74
N GLU A 119 51.81 -16.41 -10.50
CA GLU A 119 52.62 -15.19 -10.67
C GLU A 119 52.90 -14.53 -9.32
N TYR A 120 51.88 -14.34 -8.49
CA TYR A 120 52.03 -13.80 -7.13
C TYR A 120 52.96 -14.66 -6.25
N ARG A 121 52.86 -15.98 -6.34
CA ARG A 121 53.76 -16.88 -5.59
C ARG A 121 55.20 -16.78 -6.09
N THR A 122 55.40 -16.71 -7.40
CA THR A 122 56.75 -16.57 -7.99
C THR A 122 57.37 -15.21 -7.63
N GLU A 123 56.58 -14.14 -7.65
CA GLU A 123 57.05 -12.81 -7.29
C GLU A 123 57.36 -12.71 -5.80
N ALA A 124 56.58 -13.36 -4.94
CA ALA A 124 56.88 -13.45 -3.50
C ALA A 124 58.22 -14.17 -3.24
N LEU A 125 58.52 -15.23 -3.99
CA LEU A 125 59.82 -15.90 -3.92
C LEU A 125 60.96 -14.99 -4.41
N ARG A 126 60.77 -14.31 -5.54
CA ARG A 126 61.75 -13.35 -6.08
C ARG A 126 62.08 -12.23 -5.09
N ILE A 127 61.05 -11.63 -4.49
CA ILE A 127 61.23 -10.58 -3.47
C ILE A 127 61.94 -11.13 -2.24
N LYS A 128 61.57 -12.34 -1.80
CA LYS A 128 62.25 -12.99 -0.67
C LYS A 128 63.74 -13.20 -0.96
N ASP A 129 64.09 -13.71 -2.14
CA ASP A 129 65.49 -13.92 -2.52
C ASP A 129 66.26 -12.60 -2.54
N ILE A 130 65.67 -11.51 -3.07
CA ILE A 130 66.27 -10.18 -3.04
C ILE A 130 66.51 -9.71 -1.60
N LEU A 131 65.52 -9.84 -0.72
CA LEU A 131 65.65 -9.45 0.69
C LEU A 131 66.75 -10.25 1.39
N ASP A 132 66.85 -11.54 1.11
CA ASP A 132 67.89 -12.42 1.63
C ASP A 132 69.29 -11.98 1.13
N THR A 133 69.44 -11.59 -0.14
CA THR A 133 70.72 -11.08 -0.69
C THR A 133 71.18 -9.76 -0.06
N ILE A 134 70.25 -8.89 0.32
CA ILE A 134 70.54 -7.59 0.96
C ILE A 134 70.73 -7.77 2.48
N GLY A 135 70.55 -8.98 3.01
CA GLY A 135 70.69 -9.29 4.43
C GLY A 135 69.53 -8.78 5.29
N ILE A 136 68.39 -8.45 4.67
CA ILE A 136 67.16 -8.08 5.36
C ILE A 136 66.39 -9.36 5.69
N SER A 137 66.97 -10.18 6.57
CA SER A 137 66.33 -11.39 7.07
C SER A 137 65.58 -11.08 8.37
N LYS A 138 64.57 -11.89 8.70
CA LYS A 138 63.80 -11.78 9.96
C LYS A 138 64.69 -11.72 11.20
N GLU A 139 65.84 -12.39 11.16
CA GLU A 139 66.83 -12.47 12.24
C GLU A 139 67.59 -11.14 12.44
N ASN A 140 67.70 -10.33 11.39
CA ASN A 140 68.48 -9.09 11.36
C ASN A 140 67.64 -7.82 11.65
N LEU A 141 66.33 -7.96 11.84
CA LEU A 141 65.44 -6.85 12.18
C LEU A 141 65.52 -6.48 13.67
N SER A 142 65.38 -5.18 13.95
CA SER A 142 65.17 -4.72 15.33
C SER A 142 63.85 -5.27 15.89
N LYS A 143 63.74 -5.36 17.22
CA LYS A 143 62.51 -5.83 17.89
C LYS A 143 61.25 -5.09 17.43
N ASN A 144 61.36 -3.77 17.22
CA ASN A 144 60.25 -2.95 16.74
C ASN A 144 59.92 -3.23 15.27
N GLY A 145 60.93 -3.42 14.41
CA GLY A 145 60.73 -3.78 13.00
C GLY A 145 60.07 -5.16 12.83
N ALA A 146 60.49 -6.15 13.63
CA ALA A 146 59.89 -7.47 13.63
C ALA A 146 58.41 -7.44 14.09
N LEU A 147 58.07 -6.62 15.09
CA LEU A 147 56.69 -6.42 15.53
C LEU A 147 55.83 -5.74 14.45
N ALA A 148 56.33 -4.67 13.83
CA ALA A 148 55.63 -3.98 12.75
C ALA A 148 55.35 -4.91 11.57
N LEU A 149 56.34 -5.70 11.15
CA LEU A 149 56.18 -6.69 10.07
C LEU A 149 55.18 -7.79 10.43
N LYS A 150 55.17 -8.25 11.69
CA LYS A 150 54.18 -9.22 12.19
C LYS A 150 52.76 -8.66 12.18
N SER A 151 52.57 -7.41 12.59
CA SER A 151 51.28 -6.73 12.53
C SER A 151 50.82 -6.56 11.08
N LEU A 152 51.72 -6.14 10.19
CA LEU A 152 51.42 -6.02 8.76
C LEU A 152 51.06 -7.37 8.13
N SER A 153 51.82 -8.42 8.42
CA SER A 153 51.50 -9.78 7.98
C SER A 153 50.14 -10.26 8.51
N SER A 154 49.81 -9.94 9.76
CA SER A 154 48.51 -10.29 10.36
C SER A 154 47.36 -9.54 9.69
N LEU A 155 47.53 -8.24 9.44
CA LEU A 155 46.57 -7.44 8.67
C LEU A 155 46.38 -7.98 7.26
N ALA A 156 47.46 -8.29 6.55
CA ALA A 156 47.39 -8.87 5.20
C ALA A 156 46.67 -10.23 5.18
N THR A 157 46.84 -11.06 6.22
CA THR A 157 46.07 -12.30 6.36
C THR A 157 44.59 -12.08 6.68
N ILE A 158 44.25 -11.07 7.49
CA ILE A 158 42.86 -10.69 7.78
C ILE A 158 42.16 -10.16 6.52
N PHE A 159 42.86 -9.34 5.73
CA PHE A 159 42.37 -8.82 4.46
C PHE A 159 42.39 -9.87 3.33
N GLY A 160 42.92 -11.07 3.56
CA GLY A 160 42.91 -12.15 2.57
C GLY A 160 43.84 -11.92 1.37
N LEU A 161 44.79 -10.97 1.44
CA LEU A 161 45.66 -10.58 0.32
C LEU A 161 46.62 -11.68 -0.16
N LYS A 162 46.77 -12.75 0.62
CA LYS A 162 47.64 -13.90 0.32
C LYS A 162 47.02 -14.87 -0.70
N ASP A 163 45.69 -14.86 -0.84
CA ASP A 163 44.95 -15.87 -1.61
C ASP A 163 44.28 -15.24 -2.83
N VAL A 164 45.06 -15.07 -3.90
CA VAL A 164 44.59 -14.53 -5.19
C VAL A 164 43.69 -15.53 -5.95
N GLU A 165 43.60 -16.77 -5.46
CA GLU A 165 42.67 -17.80 -5.95
C GLU A 165 41.24 -17.55 -5.46
N ARG A 166 41.04 -16.72 -4.43
CA ARG A 166 39.70 -16.39 -3.95
C ARG A 166 39.09 -15.30 -4.79
N SER A 167 38.09 -15.72 -5.56
CA SER A 167 37.06 -14.91 -6.21
C SER A 167 36.30 -13.94 -5.30
N SER A 168 36.72 -13.68 -4.05
CA SER A 168 35.92 -13.00 -3.04
C SER A 168 35.47 -11.61 -3.47
N TYR A 169 36.30 -10.87 -4.21
CA TYR A 169 35.91 -9.56 -4.76
C TYR A 169 34.91 -9.70 -5.90
N LEU A 170 35.14 -10.60 -6.85
CA LEU A 170 34.21 -10.84 -7.96
C LEU A 170 32.86 -11.40 -7.47
N SER A 171 32.89 -12.29 -6.49
CA SER A 171 31.71 -12.85 -5.84
C SER A 171 30.97 -11.80 -5.01
N ALA A 172 31.68 -10.90 -4.33
CA ALA A 172 31.06 -9.77 -3.62
C ALA A 172 30.42 -8.79 -4.60
N ILE A 173 31.08 -8.48 -5.72
CA ILE A 173 30.53 -7.62 -6.79
C ILE A 173 29.28 -8.27 -7.41
N ALA A 174 29.33 -9.57 -7.69
CA ALA A 174 28.17 -10.30 -8.20
C ALA A 174 26.99 -10.29 -7.21
N GLN A 175 27.25 -10.52 -5.91
CA GLN A 175 26.23 -10.45 -4.88
C GLN A 175 25.62 -9.04 -4.77
N LEU A 176 26.45 -8.00 -4.72
CA LEU A 176 25.99 -6.61 -4.69
C LEU A 176 25.16 -6.24 -5.93
N THR A 177 25.51 -6.82 -7.09
CA THR A 177 24.76 -6.62 -8.33
C THR A 177 23.38 -7.27 -8.24
N ILE A 178 23.28 -8.51 -7.73
CA ILE A 178 22.01 -9.20 -7.49
C ILE A 178 21.14 -8.41 -6.50
N ASP A 179 21.72 -8.01 -5.36
CA ASP A 179 21.01 -7.25 -4.32
C ASP A 179 20.49 -5.91 -4.86
N SER A 180 21.26 -5.25 -5.73
CA SER A 180 20.87 -4.01 -6.42
C SER A 180 19.64 -4.23 -7.33
N TYR A 181 19.65 -5.29 -8.14
CA TYR A 181 18.50 -5.64 -8.99
C TYR A 181 17.25 -6.01 -8.18
N GLU A 182 17.40 -6.74 -7.08
CA GLU A 182 16.28 -7.06 -6.19
C GLU A 182 15.69 -5.81 -5.54
N THR A 183 16.54 -4.91 -5.07
CA THR A 183 16.14 -3.62 -4.48
C THR A 183 15.39 -2.77 -5.49
N GLU A 184 15.90 -2.70 -6.73
CA GLU A 184 15.26 -1.95 -7.81
C GLU A 184 13.88 -2.53 -8.17
N ARG A 185 13.77 -3.86 -8.22
CA ARG A 185 12.50 -4.55 -8.44
C ARG A 185 11.49 -4.24 -7.32
N GLN A 186 11.92 -4.29 -6.06
CA GLN A 186 11.06 -3.94 -4.93
C GLN A 186 10.61 -2.48 -4.99
N ARG A 187 11.52 -1.56 -5.37
CA ARG A 187 11.19 -0.14 -5.56
C ARG A 187 10.13 0.07 -6.64
N TYR A 188 10.23 -0.65 -7.75
CA TYR A 188 9.24 -0.61 -8.81
C TYR A 188 7.86 -1.11 -8.35
N GLU A 189 7.82 -2.24 -7.63
CA GLU A 189 6.58 -2.79 -7.08
C GLU A 189 5.91 -1.82 -6.09
N VAL A 190 6.68 -1.24 -5.16
CA VAL A 190 6.18 -0.23 -4.22
C VAL A 190 5.64 0.99 -4.96
N SER A 191 6.35 1.47 -5.98
CA SER A 191 5.91 2.62 -6.79
C SER A 191 4.59 2.33 -7.51
N ARG A 192 4.41 1.12 -8.05
CA ARG A 192 3.16 0.69 -8.69
C ARG A 192 2.00 0.66 -7.70
N ILE A 193 2.23 0.14 -6.49
CA ILE A 193 1.22 0.12 -5.42
C ILE A 193 0.83 1.54 -5.02
N ILE A 194 1.81 2.44 -4.84
CA ILE A 194 1.56 3.85 -4.51
C ILE A 194 0.67 4.52 -5.56
N GLU A 195 0.96 4.34 -6.85
CA GLU A 195 0.15 4.95 -7.91
C GLU A 195 -1.28 4.39 -7.91
N SER A 196 -1.45 3.08 -7.70
CA SER A 196 -2.79 2.47 -7.61
C SER A 196 -3.59 3.01 -6.42
N LEU A 197 -2.95 3.17 -5.26
CA LEU A 197 -3.59 3.72 -4.06
C LEU A 197 -3.95 5.19 -4.25
N LYS A 198 -3.11 5.96 -4.93
CA LYS A 198 -3.38 7.36 -5.26
C LYS A 198 -4.62 7.50 -6.15
N ILE A 199 -4.75 6.68 -7.19
CA ILE A 199 -5.94 6.65 -8.05
C ILE A 199 -7.18 6.30 -7.23
N ASN A 200 -7.13 5.21 -6.45
CA ASN A 200 -8.25 4.78 -5.62
C ASN A 200 -8.68 5.84 -4.59
N THR A 201 -7.71 6.53 -3.98
CA THR A 201 -7.97 7.60 -3.02
C THR A 201 -8.63 8.80 -3.69
N GLN A 202 -8.18 9.17 -4.89
CA GLN A 202 -8.80 10.25 -5.65
C GLN A 202 -10.23 9.92 -6.06
N GLU A 203 -10.49 8.69 -6.49
CA GLU A 203 -11.85 8.22 -6.79
C GLU A 203 -12.75 8.22 -5.56
N ALA A 204 -12.24 7.77 -4.41
CA ALA A 204 -12.98 7.78 -3.16
C ALA A 204 -13.35 9.21 -2.75
N LYS A 205 -12.41 10.16 -2.88
CA LYS A 205 -12.65 11.58 -2.60
C LYS A 205 -13.72 12.19 -3.51
N LEU A 206 -13.69 11.88 -4.81
CA LEU A 206 -14.73 12.34 -5.74
C LEU A 206 -16.12 11.77 -5.41
N LYS A 207 -16.19 10.51 -4.94
CA LYS A 207 -17.45 9.91 -4.47
C LYS A 207 -17.94 10.59 -3.18
N GLU A 208 -17.04 10.89 -2.25
CA GLU A 208 -17.35 11.63 -1.03
C GLU A 208 -17.93 13.02 -1.34
N GLU A 209 -17.28 13.80 -2.20
CA GLU A 209 -17.77 15.12 -2.62
C GLU A 209 -19.18 15.05 -3.23
N LYS A 210 -19.43 14.05 -4.09
CA LYS A 210 -20.77 13.81 -4.66
C LYS A 210 -21.80 13.49 -3.58
N LEU A 211 -21.47 12.64 -2.61
CA LEU A 211 -22.36 12.29 -1.52
C LEU A 211 -22.69 13.50 -0.63
N ILE A 212 -21.70 14.35 -0.33
CA ILE A 212 -21.92 15.59 0.43
C ILE A 212 -22.91 16.51 -0.32
N ILE A 213 -22.74 16.69 -1.63
CA ILE A 213 -23.66 17.49 -2.46
C ILE A 213 -25.07 16.88 -2.45
N LEU A 214 -25.20 15.56 -2.57
CA LEU A 214 -26.50 14.88 -2.53
C LEU A 214 -27.18 15.04 -1.16
N LEU A 215 -26.47 14.80 -0.06
CA LEU A 215 -27.00 14.92 1.29
C LEU A 215 -27.45 16.35 1.60
N THR A 216 -26.65 17.35 1.22
CA THR A 216 -27.02 18.76 1.41
C THR A 216 -28.27 19.15 0.62
N ASN A 217 -28.41 18.65 -0.62
CA ASN A 217 -29.60 18.88 -1.43
C ASN A 217 -30.84 18.17 -0.86
N LEU A 218 -30.70 16.94 -0.38
CA LEU A 218 -31.80 16.22 0.27
C LEU A 218 -32.24 16.90 1.54
N ARG A 219 -31.30 17.34 2.39
CA ARG A 219 -31.60 18.11 3.59
C ARG A 219 -32.33 19.42 3.26
N LYS A 220 -31.87 20.18 2.27
CA LYS A 220 -32.56 21.40 1.83
C LYS A 220 -33.98 21.13 1.34
N LYS A 221 -34.20 20.06 0.57
CA LYS A 221 -35.53 19.67 0.10
C LYS A 221 -36.45 19.28 1.26
N TRP A 222 -35.91 18.54 2.24
CA TRP A 222 -36.64 18.15 3.43
C TRP A 222 -37.06 19.37 4.26
N ASP A 223 -36.12 20.27 4.57
CA ASP A 223 -36.39 21.49 5.34
C ASP A 223 -37.44 22.36 4.64
N LEU A 224 -37.41 22.44 3.31
CA LEU A 224 -38.42 23.17 2.54
C LEU A 224 -39.80 22.51 2.64
N HIS A 225 -39.86 21.19 2.49
CA HIS A 225 -41.10 20.41 2.62
C HIS A 225 -41.69 20.54 4.03
N GLU A 226 -40.86 20.44 5.07
CA GLU A 226 -41.29 20.57 6.46
C GLU A 226 -41.81 21.98 6.76
N LYS A 227 -41.12 23.03 6.28
CA LYS A 227 -41.62 24.42 6.36
C LYS A 227 -42.97 24.58 5.66
N GLN A 228 -43.16 23.94 4.51
CA GLN A 228 -44.43 24.00 3.79
C GLN A 228 -45.55 23.29 4.56
N LYS A 229 -45.27 22.12 5.14
CA LYS A 229 -46.22 21.39 5.99
C LYS A 229 -46.61 22.16 7.23
N ILE A 230 -45.67 22.82 7.89
CA ILE A 230 -45.94 23.68 9.05
C ILE A 230 -46.89 24.81 8.65
N LYS A 231 -46.65 25.49 7.51
CA LYS A 231 -47.56 26.54 7.02
C LYS A 231 -48.97 26.01 6.72
N GLU A 232 -49.08 24.83 6.12
CA GLU A 232 -50.38 24.18 5.89
C GLU A 232 -51.11 23.90 7.21
N TRP A 233 -50.39 23.41 8.23
CA TRP A 233 -50.94 23.14 9.55
C TRP A 233 -51.33 24.41 10.29
N GLU A 234 -50.54 25.48 10.22
CA GLU A 234 -50.86 26.80 10.78
C GLU A 234 -52.14 27.34 10.16
N ALA A 235 -52.26 27.33 8.83
CA ALA A 235 -53.46 27.79 8.13
C ALA A 235 -54.71 26.97 8.48
N ASN A 236 -54.57 25.64 8.59
CA ASN A 236 -55.66 24.77 9.02
C ASN A 236 -56.06 25.03 10.49
N ASN A 237 -55.08 25.20 11.37
CA ASN A 237 -55.32 25.50 12.78
C ASN A 237 -56.03 26.86 12.95
N ASP A 238 -55.65 27.87 12.18
CA ASP A 238 -56.34 29.16 12.15
C ASP A 238 -57.80 29.04 11.71
N LEU A 239 -58.08 28.21 10.71
CA LEU A 239 -59.44 27.93 10.26
C LEU A 239 -60.27 27.23 11.35
N VAL A 240 -59.68 26.20 11.99
CA VAL A 240 -60.33 25.49 13.10
C VAL A 240 -60.58 26.43 14.29
N SER A 241 -59.62 27.29 14.62
CA SER A 241 -59.74 28.31 15.67
C SER A 241 -60.88 29.29 15.37
N LYS A 242 -60.96 29.81 14.13
CA LYS A 242 -62.08 30.68 13.70
C LYS A 242 -63.43 29.98 13.82
N LYS A 243 -63.54 28.73 13.35
CA LYS A 243 -64.77 27.94 13.49
C LYS A 243 -65.13 27.68 14.96
N ALA A 244 -64.15 27.41 15.82
CA ALA A 244 -64.38 27.23 17.25
C ALA A 244 -64.97 28.51 17.88
N ILE A 245 -64.44 29.69 17.52
CA ILE A 245 -64.98 30.98 17.95
C ILE A 245 -66.41 31.18 17.43
N GLU A 246 -66.68 30.90 16.15
CA GLU A 246 -68.02 31.00 15.57
C GLU A 246 -69.04 30.09 16.26
N TYR A 247 -68.68 28.82 16.50
CA TYR A 247 -69.55 27.88 17.20
C TYR A 247 -69.78 28.29 18.65
N ASN A 248 -68.76 28.79 19.34
CA ASN A 248 -68.90 29.32 20.68
C ASN A 248 -69.85 30.54 20.72
N GLN A 249 -69.71 31.48 19.77
CA GLN A 249 -70.64 32.60 19.64
C GLN A 249 -72.08 32.15 19.35
N LYS A 250 -72.25 31.15 18.48
CA LYS A 250 -73.57 30.57 18.17
C LYS A 250 -74.19 29.92 19.40
N LEU A 251 -73.39 29.20 20.19
CA LEU A 251 -73.82 28.57 21.43
C LEU A 251 -74.28 29.63 22.45
N ILE A 252 -73.49 30.68 22.67
CA ILE A 252 -73.88 31.82 23.54
C ILE A 252 -75.18 32.47 23.07
N ARG A 253 -75.38 32.64 21.75
CA ARG A 253 -76.63 33.21 21.20
C ARG A 253 -77.83 32.30 21.47
N LEU A 254 -77.68 30.99 21.24
CA LEU A 254 -78.73 30.01 21.49
C LEU A 254 -79.06 29.91 22.98
N GLU A 255 -78.07 29.93 23.86
CA GLU A 255 -78.28 29.96 25.31
C GLU A 255 -79.01 31.23 25.76
N LYS A 256 -78.66 32.40 25.19
CA LYS A 256 -79.40 33.64 25.44
C LYS A 256 -80.85 33.55 24.96
N GLN A 257 -81.08 33.02 23.76
CA GLN A 257 -82.44 32.81 23.24
C GLN A 257 -83.23 31.86 24.14
N TYR A 258 -82.64 30.71 24.50
CA TYR A 258 -83.22 29.74 25.42
C TYR A 258 -83.58 30.36 26.77
N SER A 259 -82.67 31.15 27.34
CA SER A 259 -82.88 31.88 28.60
C SER A 259 -83.99 32.95 28.47
N SER A 260 -84.05 33.67 27.35
CA SER A 260 -85.05 34.71 27.09
C SER A 260 -86.46 34.17 26.87
N MET A 261 -86.58 32.96 26.30
CA MET A 261 -87.86 32.28 26.13
C MET A 261 -88.42 31.74 27.45
N ASN A 262 -87.67 31.87 28.56
CA ASN A 262 -88.10 31.56 29.93
C ASN A 262 -88.66 30.13 30.12
N ILE A 263 -88.30 29.21 29.20
CA ILE A 263 -88.82 27.83 29.11
C ILE A 263 -88.55 27.05 30.40
N GLU A 264 -87.44 27.36 31.08
CA GLU A 264 -87.11 26.77 32.37
C GLU A 264 -87.95 27.30 33.54
N LYS A 265 -88.36 28.58 33.51
CA LYS A 265 -89.26 29.16 34.52
C LYS A 265 -90.72 28.75 34.30
N GLU A 266 -91.11 28.54 33.05
CA GLU A 266 -92.41 27.99 32.62
C GLU A 266 -92.53 26.46 32.92
N GLY A 267 -91.50 25.83 33.51
CA GLY A 267 -91.57 24.42 33.94
C GLY A 267 -91.45 23.38 32.83
N LEU A 268 -91.27 23.80 31.57
CA LEU A 268 -91.11 22.98 30.37
C LEU A 268 -89.67 22.45 30.19
N ASN A 269 -88.96 22.18 31.29
CA ASN A 269 -87.63 21.58 31.21
C ASN A 269 -87.76 20.13 30.73
N PHE A 270 -86.94 19.72 29.74
CA PHE A 270 -86.94 18.36 29.18
C PHE A 270 -86.89 17.27 30.27
N ARG A 271 -86.10 17.48 31.32
CA ARG A 271 -86.00 16.55 32.45
C ARG A 271 -87.31 16.44 33.24
N LYS A 272 -88.00 17.56 33.45
CA LYS A 272 -89.30 17.61 34.14
C LYS A 272 -90.42 17.03 33.27
N LEU A 273 -90.40 17.30 31.98
CA LEU A 273 -91.35 16.74 31.01
C LEU A 273 -91.21 15.22 30.90
N LYS A 274 -89.97 14.72 30.79
CA LYS A 274 -89.69 13.28 30.79
C LYS A 274 -90.15 12.60 32.08
N GLN A 275 -89.91 13.22 33.24
CA GLN A 275 -90.42 12.70 34.52
C GLN A 275 -91.95 12.71 34.61
N ARG A 276 -92.63 13.68 33.99
CA ARG A 276 -94.09 13.73 33.94
C ARG A 276 -94.67 12.66 33.01
N GLU A 277 -94.09 12.51 31.82
CA GLU A 277 -94.43 11.46 30.87
C GLU A 277 -94.26 10.07 31.49
N GLU A 278 -93.15 9.81 32.17
CA GLU A 278 -92.91 8.54 32.87
C GLU A 278 -93.98 8.28 33.96
N LYS A 279 -94.40 9.31 34.71
CA LYS A 279 -95.48 9.19 35.70
C LYS A 279 -96.85 8.95 35.06
N ASP A 280 -97.15 9.64 33.96
CA ASP A 280 -98.43 9.49 33.26
C ASP A 280 -98.55 8.10 32.62
N ILE A 281 -97.44 7.55 32.08
CA ILE A 281 -97.36 6.16 31.60
C ILE A 281 -97.60 5.18 32.76
N MET A 282 -96.98 5.41 33.92
CA MET A 282 -97.16 4.56 35.11
C MET A 282 -98.61 4.61 35.62
N MET A 283 -99.24 5.79 35.66
CA MET A 283 -100.66 5.92 36.03
C MET A 283 -101.61 5.27 35.01
N ALA A 284 -101.31 5.36 33.72
CA ALA A 284 -102.11 4.71 32.68
C ALA A 284 -102.04 3.19 32.79
N GLN A 285 -100.86 2.63 33.13
CA GLN A 285 -100.69 1.20 33.39
C GLN A 285 -101.48 0.75 34.64
N LEU A 286 -101.45 1.53 35.72
CA LEU A 286 -102.22 1.25 36.93
C LEU A 286 -103.73 1.23 36.68
N LYS A 287 -104.25 2.22 35.93
CA LYS A 287 -105.66 2.26 35.53
C LYS A 287 -106.05 1.11 34.59
N LEU A 288 -105.15 0.71 33.71
CA LEU A 288 -105.34 -0.46 32.84
C LEU A 288 -105.45 -1.75 33.66
N ASP A 289 -104.62 -1.88 34.70
CA ASP A 289 -104.62 -3.06 35.57
C ASP A 289 -105.83 -3.08 36.53
N GLU A 290 -106.29 -1.93 37.02
CA GLU A 290 -107.56 -1.79 37.74
C GLU A 290 -108.77 -2.14 36.83
N ALA A 291 -108.78 -1.67 35.58
CA ALA A 291 -109.82 -2.00 34.60
C ALA A 291 -109.81 -3.49 34.20
N LYS A 292 -108.63 -4.14 34.18
CA LYS A 292 -108.52 -5.59 33.97
C LYS A 292 -108.99 -6.39 35.19
N GLN A 293 -108.86 -5.86 36.40
CA GLN A 293 -109.37 -6.49 37.62
C GLN A 293 -110.90 -6.42 37.69
N THR A 294 -111.52 -5.33 37.23
CA THR A 294 -113.00 -5.20 37.18
C THR A 294 -113.65 -6.01 36.06
N LEU A 295 -112.92 -6.38 35.00
CA LEU A 295 -113.38 -7.28 33.93
C LEU A 295 -113.15 -8.79 34.23
N LYS A 296 -112.63 -9.13 35.42
CA LYS A 296 -112.36 -10.52 35.85
C LYS A 296 -113.29 -11.02 36.98
N CYS A 297 -114.36 -10.29 37.30
CA CYS A 297 -115.49 -10.73 38.13
C CYS A 297 -116.77 -10.69 37.29
#